data_AF-H6RR98-F1
#
_entry.id   AF-H6RR98-F1
#
_cell.length_a   1.000
_cell.length_b   1.000
_cell.length_c   1.000
_cell.angle_alpha   90.00
_cell.angle_beta   90.00
_cell.angle_gamma   90.00
#
_symmetry.space_group_name_H-M   'P 1'
#
loop_
_entity.id
_entity.type
_entity.pdbx_description
1 polymer ?
#
loop_
_entity_poly.entity_id
_entity_poly.type
_entity_poly.pdbx_seq_one_letter_code
_entity_poly.pdbx_strand_id
1 'polypeptide(L)' 'MTKTIGFRPTDEDERIIREGMRDGERTADVIRRALRLLDREAWLARARGDAERLADEDLSGEADAW' A
#
# COMPACT_ATOMS: atom_id res chain seq x y z
N MET A 1 -2.09 -18.83 -10.09
CA MET A 1 -0.75 -19.34 -10.46
C MET A 1 0.30 -18.64 -9.62
N THR A 2 1.27 -19.37 -9.06
CA THR A 2 2.41 -18.78 -8.36
C THR A 2 3.49 -18.40 -9.36
N LYS A 3 3.99 -17.17 -9.29
CA LYS A 3 5.10 -16.68 -10.11
C LYS A 3 6.30 -16.42 -9.19
N THR A 4 7.45 -17.01 -9.52
CA THR A 4 8.69 -16.78 -8.77
C THR A 4 9.34 -15.50 -9.25
N ILE A 5 9.68 -14.61 -8.31
CA ILE A 5 10.40 -13.37 -8.57
C ILE A 5 11.72 -13.45 -7.81
N GLY A 6 12.84 -13.27 -8.50
CA GLY A 6 14.15 -13.16 -7.87
C GLY A 6 14.30 -11.79 -7.24
N PHE A 7 14.70 -11.74 -5.98
CA PHE A 7 15.00 -10.51 -5.26
C PHE A 7 16.46 -10.56 -4.80
N ARG A 8 17.23 -9.56 -5.21
CA ARG A 8 18.63 -9.42 -4.81
C ARG A 8 18.73 -8.22 -3.87
N PRO A 9 18.61 -8.42 -2.55
CA PRO A 9 18.63 -7.33 -1.59
C PRO A 9 19.98 -6.61 -1.60
N THR A 10 19.94 -5.31 -1.35
CA THR A 10 21.09 -4.52 -0.91
C THR A 10 21.29 -4.68 0.60
N ASP A 11 22.43 -4.24 1.13
CA ASP A 11 22.70 -4.27 2.58
C ASP A 11 21.61 -3.51 3.38
N GLU A 12 21.08 -2.44 2.80
CA GLU A 12 20.01 -1.65 3.39
C GLU A 12 18.67 -2.40 3.38
N ASP A 13 18.34 -3.10 2.28
CA ASP A 13 17.16 -3.95 2.23
C ASP A 13 17.24 -5.06 3.29
N GLU A 14 18.42 -5.67 3.46
CA GLU A 14 18.64 -6.69 4.50
C GLU A 14 18.47 -6.13 5.91
N ARG A 15 18.95 -4.91 6.15
CA ARG A 15 18.75 -4.20 7.43
C ARG A 15 17.26 -3.98 7.69
N ILE A 16 16.53 -3.43 6.73
CA ILE A 16 15.08 -3.18 6.84
C ILE A 16 14.31 -4.48 7.05
N ILE A 17 14.63 -5.54 6.32
CA ILE A 17 13.98 -6.85 6.45
C ILE A 17 14.20 -7.40 7.86
N ARG A 18 15.43 -7.32 8.38
CA ARG A 18 15.80 -7.84 9.70
C ARG A 18 15.09 -7.08 10.82
N GLU A 19 15.12 -5.75 10.77
CA GLU A 19 14.45 -4.90 11.77
C GLU A 19 12.93 -5.02 11.70
N GLY A 20 12.39 -5.22 10.48
CA GLY A 20 10.96 -5.36 10.24
C GLY A 20 10.41 -6.76 10.52
N MET A 21 11.27 -7.78 10.68
CA MET A 21 10.87 -9.17 10.90
C MET A 21 10.19 -9.34 12.25
N ARG A 22 9.06 -10.03 12.27
CA ARG A 22 8.39 -10.46 13.51
C ARG A 22 8.62 -11.94 13.79
N ASP A 23 8.41 -12.35 15.04
CA ASP A 23 8.57 -13.74 15.45
C ASP A 23 7.74 -14.68 14.56
N GLY A 24 8.40 -15.67 13.96
CA GLY A 24 7.79 -16.65 13.07
C GLY A 24 7.59 -16.19 11.62
N GLU A 25 7.93 -14.96 11.25
CA GLU A 25 7.89 -14.49 9.86
C GLU A 25 9.10 -15.02 9.05
N ARG A 26 8.89 -15.22 7.75
CA ARG A 26 9.98 -15.39 6.78
C ARG A 26 10.18 -14.09 6.01
N THR A 27 11.33 -13.94 5.35
CA THR A 27 11.63 -12.77 4.50
C THR A 27 10.52 -12.44 3.50
N ALA A 28 9.94 -13.46 2.86
CA ALA A 28 8.83 -13.27 1.93
C ALA A 28 7.58 -12.67 2.59
N ASP A 29 7.33 -12.95 3.86
CA ASP A 29 6.21 -12.41 4.61
C ASP A 29 6.43 -10.92 4.92
N VAL A 30 7.66 -10.54 5.29
CA VAL A 30 8.05 -9.13 5.45
C VAL A 30 7.93 -8.36 4.14
N ILE A 31 8.44 -8.92 3.03
CA ILE A 31 8.34 -8.29 1.71
C ILE A 31 6.88 -8.10 1.30
N ARG A 32 6.01 -9.10 1.53
CA ARG A 32 4.56 -8.95 1.25
C ARG A 32 3.94 -7.83 2.07
N ARG A 33 4.33 -7.68 3.33
CA ARG A 33 3.84 -6.61 4.20
C ARG A 33 4.33 -5.24 3.72
N ALA A 34 5.59 -5.13 3.31
CA ALA A 34 6.13 -3.91 2.70
C ALA A 34 5.36 -3.53 1.43
N LEU A 35 5.06 -4.49 0.55
CA LEU A 35 4.26 -4.24 -0.67
C LEU A 35 2.85 -3.72 -0.34
N ARG A 36 2.21 -4.24 0.72
CA ARG A 36 0.90 -3.75 1.17
C ARG A 36 0.97 -2.33 1.75
N LEU A 37 2.08 -1.94 2.35
CA LEU A 37 2.30 -0.56 2.82
C LEU A 37 2.41 0.40 1.63
N LEU A 38 3.17 0.03 0.60
CA LEU A 38 3.27 0.82 -0.64
C LEU A 38 1.90 0.98 -1.33
N ASP A 39 1.09 -0.08 -1.39
CA ASP A 39 -0.26 0.00 -1.95
C ASP A 39 -1.17 0.95 -1.14
N ARG A 40 -1.08 0.91 0.19
CA ARG A 40 -1.81 1.84 1.07
C ARG A 40 -1.39 3.29 0.84
N GLU A 41 -0.10 3.57 0.67
CA GLU A 41 0.41 4.91 0.37
C GLU A 41 -0.12 5.42 -0.97
N ALA A 42 -0.12 4.56 -2.01
CA ALA A 42 -0.69 4.89 -3.31
C ALA A 42 -2.20 5.12 -3.25
N TRP A 43 -2.92 4.38 -2.39
CA TRP A 43 -4.34 4.62 -2.14
C TRP A 43 -4.57 5.97 -1.46
N LEU A 44 -3.81 6.31 -0.42
CA LEU A 44 -3.94 7.59 0.29
C LEU A 44 -3.67 8.78 -0.63
N ALA A 45 -2.67 8.68 -1.50
CA ALA A 45 -2.36 9.73 -2.47
C ALA A 45 -3.53 9.96 -3.44
N ARG A 46 -4.14 8.88 -3.95
CA ARG A 46 -5.32 8.96 -4.82
C ARG A 46 -6.54 9.52 -4.09
N ALA A 47 -6.84 9.00 -2.90
CA ALA A 47 -7.95 9.45 -2.09
C ALA A 47 -7.85 10.95 -1.75
N ARG A 48 -6.64 11.45 -1.49
CA ARG A 48 -6.41 12.88 -1.28
C ARG A 48 -6.69 13.69 -2.55
N GLY A 49 -6.18 13.26 -3.71
CA GLY A 49 -6.44 13.94 -4.97
C GLY A 49 -7.92 13.94 -5.35
N ASP A 50 -8.63 12.83 -5.09
CA ASP A 50 -10.08 12.75 -5.28
C ASP A 50 -10.82 13.70 -4.33
N ALA A 51 -10.46 13.74 -3.05
CA ALA A 51 -11.06 14.68 -2.10
C ALA A 51 -10.83 16.14 -2.51
N GLU A 52 -9.63 16.49 -3.00
CA GLU A 52 -9.34 17.84 -3.52
C GLU A 52 -10.17 18.16 -4.78
N ARG A 53 -10.41 17.18 -5.66
CA ARG A 53 -11.24 17.34 -6.87
C ARG A 53 -12.73 17.46 -6.57
N LEU A 54 -13.22 16.71 -5.59
CA LEU A 54 -14.64 16.66 -5.20
C LEU A 54 -14.99 17.75 -4.17
N ALA A 55 -14.01 18.53 -3.70
CA ALA A 55 -14.22 19.55 -2.66
C ALA A 55 -15.24 20.63 -3.04
N ASP A 56 -15.35 20.93 -4.34
CA ASP A 56 -16.28 21.92 -4.89
C ASP A 56 -17.51 21.26 -5.56
N GLU A 57 -17.69 19.95 -5.39
CA GLU A 57 -18.85 19.23 -5.94
C GLU A 57 -20.08 19.44 -5.05
N ASP A 58 -21.09 20.12 -5.60
CA ASP A 58 -22.38 20.32 -4.94
C ASP A 58 -23.33 19.16 -5.25
N LEU A 59 -23.39 18.20 -4.33
CA LEU A 59 -24.29 17.03 -4.40
C LEU A 59 -25.72 17.34 -3.89
N SER A 60 -26.03 18.58 -3.51
CA SER A 60 -27.33 18.93 -2.90
C SER A 60 -28.53 18.81 -3.85
N GLY A 61 -28.29 18.70 -5.16
CA GLY A 61 -29.31 18.51 -6.18
C GLY A 61 -29.62 17.05 -6.55
N GLU A 62 -28.87 16.08 -6.02
CA GLU A 62 -29.03 14.67 -6.38
C GLU A 62 -30.09 13.99 -5.51
N ALA A 63 -31.02 13.27 -6.17
CA ALA A 63 -32.03 12.50 -5.46
C ALA A 63 -31.37 11.33 -4.75
N ASP A 64 -31.61 11.20 -3.44
CA ASP A 64 -31.09 10.11 -2.62
C ASP A 64 -31.68 8.76 -3.12
N ALA A 65 -30.87 8.04 -3.89
CA ALA A 65 -31.26 6.79 -4.54
C ALA A 65 -30.71 5.60 -3.73
N TRP A 66 -31.41 5.27 -2.64
CA TRP A 66 -31.16 4.08 -1.82
C TRP A 66 -32.39 3.18 -1.73
#